data_AF-A0A1H5VP37-F1
#
_entry.id   AF-A0A1H5VP37-F1
#
_cell.length_a   1.000
_cell.length_b   1.000
_cell.length_c   1.000
_cell.angle_alpha   90.00
_cell.angle_beta   90.00
_cell.angle_gamma   90.00
#
_symmetry.space_group_name_H-M   'P 1'
#
loop_
_entity.id
_entity.type
_entity.pdbx_description
1 polymer ?
#
loop_
_entity_poly.entity_id
_entity_poly.type
_entity_poly.pdbx_seq_one_letter_code
_entity_poly.pdbx_strand_id
1 'polypeptide(L)'
;MNDTHDFLLEKRLQNEAPDLHRRVTDSVAMLYTMLESFLSWFPDFTDHSLLHSLDVLDYSNKILGDQVWALNTLECYVLVMACYLHDVGMGISRKDFEVFEKELESKGTLKESHSVNEAQIIREQHNELSGLIIKKYSKLFDIFDKDTMFAIIQVARGHRKTDLLDEFEYPNMQTKNGVIRTPYLAAVIRLADEIDVASNRNPELLFDLSNLTNQKDIDAFGTHQSIRSVEVRSDHIELIVSPTEPRFVPLIENLAEKIRQTLAYCRDVAQKRSDLCIYQEDVRITTM
;
A
#
# COMPACT_ATOMS: atom_id res chain seq x y z
N MET A 1 -8.01 -25.34 -5.32
CA MET A 1 -7.10 -24.21 -5.64
C MET A 1 -5.95 -24.35 -4.67
N ASN A 2 -4.71 -24.30 -5.15
CA ASN A 2 -3.55 -24.51 -4.28
C ASN A 2 -3.28 -23.19 -3.53
N ASP A 3 -3.66 -23.14 -2.25
CA ASP A 3 -3.36 -22.12 -1.24
C ASP A 3 -1.86 -22.06 -0.91
N THR A 4 -0.98 -22.07 -1.92
CA THR A 4 0.46 -22.24 -1.71
C THR A 4 1.14 -20.98 -1.20
N HIS A 5 0.51 -19.81 -1.35
CA HIS A 5 1.11 -18.52 -1.03
C HIS A 5 0.45 -17.76 0.12
N ASP A 6 -0.60 -18.32 0.72
CA ASP A 6 -1.33 -17.71 1.83
C ASP A 6 -0.44 -17.49 3.07
N PHE A 7 -0.35 -16.24 3.51
CA PHE A 7 0.38 -15.81 4.70
C PHE A 7 1.87 -16.21 4.70
N LEU A 8 2.52 -16.31 3.53
CA LEU A 8 3.90 -16.82 3.44
C LEU A 8 4.89 -15.96 4.23
N LEU A 9 4.82 -14.63 4.08
CA LEU A 9 5.67 -13.69 4.81
C LEU A 9 5.51 -13.86 6.33
N GLU A 10 4.27 -13.93 6.81
CA GLU A 10 3.94 -14.05 8.23
C GLU A 10 4.36 -15.41 8.80
N LYS A 11 4.04 -16.51 8.11
CA LYS A 11 4.48 -17.86 8.47
C LYS A 11 6.00 -17.96 8.50
N ARG A 12 6.68 -17.32 7.55
CA ARG A 12 8.14 -17.31 7.51
C ARG A 12 8.71 -16.55 8.70
N LEU A 13 8.19 -15.37 9.02
CA LEU A 13 8.59 -14.63 10.22
C LEU A 13 8.33 -15.44 11.48
N GLN A 14 7.16 -16.08 11.60
CA GLN A 14 6.80 -16.90 12.76
C GLN A 14 7.80 -18.04 12.99
N ASN A 15 8.25 -18.69 11.90
CA ASN A 15 9.13 -19.85 11.97
C ASN A 15 10.62 -19.48 12.10
N GLU A 16 11.10 -18.48 11.35
CA GLU A 16 12.52 -18.15 11.25
C GLU A 16 12.95 -16.95 12.12
N ALA A 17 12.01 -16.08 12.49
CA ALA A 17 12.28 -14.88 13.29
C ALA A 17 11.10 -14.53 14.24
N PRO A 18 10.76 -15.41 15.21
CA PRO A 18 9.57 -15.26 16.06
C PRO A 18 9.55 -13.95 16.85
N ASP A 19 10.71 -13.38 17.19
CA ASP A 19 10.79 -12.06 17.81
C ASP A 19 10.33 -10.94 16.87
N LEU A 20 10.65 -11.01 15.57
CA LEU A 20 10.17 -10.06 14.57
C LEU A 20 8.67 -10.25 14.31
N HIS A 21 8.21 -11.50 14.24
CA HIS A 21 6.78 -11.79 14.13
C HIS A 21 5.97 -11.22 15.31
N ARG A 22 6.45 -11.38 16.55
CA ARG A 22 5.81 -10.78 17.73
C ARG A 22 5.72 -9.25 17.63
N ARG A 23 6.78 -8.60 17.15
CA ARG A 23 6.79 -7.13 16.95
C ARG A 23 5.75 -6.70 15.93
N VAL A 24 5.56 -7.47 14.85
CA VAL A 24 4.47 -7.23 13.89
C VAL A 24 3.13 -7.32 14.61
N THR A 25 2.85 -8.42 15.34
CA THR A 25 1.55 -8.60 16.00
C THR A 25 1.26 -7.50 17.02
N ASP A 26 2.26 -7.09 17.79
CA ASP A 26 2.14 -6.00 18.77
C ASP A 26 1.86 -4.65 18.06
N SER A 27 2.52 -4.41 16.93
CA SER A 27 2.31 -3.21 16.11
C SER A 27 0.94 -3.16 15.47
N VAL A 28 0.44 -4.28 14.97
CA VAL A 28 -0.90 -4.40 14.37
C VAL A 28 -1.98 -4.15 15.43
N ALA A 29 -1.81 -4.68 16.65
CA ALA A 29 -2.72 -4.41 17.76
C ALA A 29 -2.75 -2.92 18.14
N MET A 30 -1.58 -2.26 18.13
CA MET A 30 -1.48 -0.82 18.35
C MET A 30 -2.16 -0.04 17.22
N LEU A 31 -1.90 -0.40 15.96
CA LEU A 31 -2.51 0.23 14.79
C LEU A 31 -4.04 0.14 14.85
N TYR A 32 -4.58 -1.04 15.18
CA TYR A 32 -6.03 -1.23 15.35
C TYR A 32 -6.62 -0.26 16.38
N THR A 33 -5.95 -0.12 17.53
CA THR A 33 -6.35 0.82 18.58
C THR A 33 -6.28 2.28 18.12
N MET A 34 -5.28 2.61 17.31
CA MET A 34 -5.14 3.95 16.71
C MET A 34 -6.25 4.22 15.69
N LEU A 35 -6.52 3.30 14.76
CA LEU A 35 -7.56 3.43 13.73
C LEU A 35 -8.97 3.61 14.31
N GLU A 36 -9.32 2.89 15.38
CA GLU A 36 -10.62 3.08 16.07
C GLU A 36 -10.81 4.51 16.59
N SER A 37 -9.74 5.19 17.00
CA SER A 37 -9.82 6.58 17.44
C SER A 37 -10.03 7.58 16.29
N PHE A 38 -9.60 7.23 15.08
CA PHE A 38 -9.61 8.11 13.91
C PHE A 38 -10.93 8.09 13.11
N LEU A 39 -11.63 6.96 13.06
CA LEU A 39 -12.93 6.83 12.37
C LEU A 39 -14.02 7.78 12.91
N SER A 40 -13.82 8.38 14.09
CA SER A 40 -14.74 9.38 14.64
C SER A 40 -14.70 10.75 13.94
N TRP A 41 -13.73 11.02 13.06
CA TRP A 41 -13.50 12.35 12.48
C TRP A 41 -13.77 12.47 10.97
N PHE A 42 -13.77 11.37 10.21
CA PHE A 42 -13.96 11.39 8.75
C PHE A 42 -14.85 10.24 8.27
N PRO A 43 -16.19 10.34 8.43
CA PRO A 43 -17.12 9.26 8.09
C PRO A 43 -17.23 8.95 6.59
N ASP A 44 -16.85 9.89 5.71
CA ASP A 44 -16.99 9.76 4.24
C ASP A 44 -15.70 9.28 3.52
N PHE A 45 -14.67 8.85 4.26
CA PHE A 45 -13.39 8.46 3.67
C PHE A 45 -13.32 6.95 3.39
N THR A 46 -12.70 6.62 2.25
CA THR A 46 -12.47 5.27 1.72
C THR A 46 -11.91 4.29 2.75
N ASP A 47 -12.13 3.00 2.52
CA ASP A 47 -11.75 1.89 3.41
C ASP A 47 -10.23 1.83 3.65
N HIS A 48 -9.74 2.51 4.69
CA HIS A 48 -8.39 2.37 5.23
C HIS A 48 -8.38 1.40 6.41
N SER A 49 -9.27 0.40 6.39
CA SER A 49 -9.37 -0.57 7.47
C SER A 49 -8.19 -1.53 7.47
N LEU A 50 -8.07 -2.26 8.57
CA LEU A 50 -7.16 -3.39 8.68
C LEU A 50 -7.35 -4.40 7.52
N LEU A 51 -8.54 -4.48 6.90
CA LEU A 51 -8.79 -5.37 5.76
C LEU A 51 -7.99 -4.96 4.52
N HIS A 52 -7.96 -3.66 4.17
CA HIS A 52 -7.12 -3.14 3.07
C HIS A 52 -5.65 -3.54 3.26
N SER A 53 -5.12 -3.33 4.46
CA SER A 53 -3.73 -3.73 4.77
C SER A 53 -3.48 -5.23 4.65
N LEU A 54 -4.49 -6.06 4.94
CA LEU A 54 -4.41 -7.51 4.79
C LEU A 54 -4.46 -7.92 3.31
N ASP A 55 -5.31 -7.28 2.51
CA ASP A 55 -5.42 -7.53 1.07
C ASP A 55 -4.12 -7.11 0.35
N VAL A 56 -3.54 -5.95 0.69
CA VAL A 56 -2.22 -5.52 0.21
C VAL A 56 -1.12 -6.53 0.58
N LEU A 57 -1.16 -7.09 1.78
CA LEU A 57 -0.19 -8.11 2.21
C LEU A 57 -0.40 -9.43 1.47
N ASP A 58 -1.65 -9.82 1.21
CA ASP A 58 -1.98 -11.01 0.41
C ASP A 58 -1.53 -10.87 -1.04
N TYR A 59 -1.80 -9.73 -1.70
CA TYR A 59 -1.27 -9.44 -3.02
C TYR A 59 0.26 -9.38 -3.03
N SER A 60 0.89 -8.86 -1.97
CA SER A 60 2.35 -8.88 -1.83
C SER A 60 2.88 -10.31 -1.78
N ASN A 61 2.24 -11.22 -1.03
CA ASN A 61 2.58 -12.65 -1.01
C ASN A 61 2.43 -13.29 -2.40
N LYS A 62 1.35 -12.97 -3.13
CA LYS A 62 1.10 -13.48 -4.49
C LYS A 62 2.09 -12.95 -5.53
N ILE A 63 2.45 -11.67 -5.47
CA ILE A 63 3.44 -11.03 -6.36
C ILE A 63 4.83 -11.63 -6.14
N LEU A 64 5.23 -11.82 -4.87
CA LEU A 64 6.49 -12.46 -4.53
C LEU A 64 6.53 -13.92 -4.99
N GLY A 65 5.45 -14.66 -4.74
CA GLY A 65 5.42 -16.10 -4.95
C GLY A 65 6.56 -16.78 -4.21
N ASP A 66 7.27 -17.68 -4.90
CA ASP A 66 8.40 -18.41 -4.32
C ASP A 66 9.64 -17.52 -4.09
N GLN A 67 9.68 -16.30 -4.64
CA GLN A 67 10.77 -15.35 -4.35
C GLN A 67 10.78 -14.90 -2.89
N VAL A 68 9.70 -15.16 -2.13
CA VAL A 68 9.69 -14.94 -0.67
C VAL A 68 10.91 -15.58 -0.02
N TRP A 69 11.39 -16.73 -0.52
CA TRP A 69 12.54 -17.48 0.01
C TRP A 69 13.89 -16.80 -0.24
N ALA A 70 13.96 -15.89 -1.22
CA ALA A 70 15.14 -15.08 -1.51
C ALA A 70 15.20 -13.80 -0.66
N LEU A 71 14.13 -13.46 0.08
CA LEU A 71 14.16 -12.39 1.08
C LEU A 71 14.84 -12.90 2.36
N ASN A 72 15.56 -12.02 3.06
CA ASN A 72 15.94 -12.32 4.44
C ASN A 72 14.80 -11.96 5.40
N THR A 73 14.87 -12.45 6.64
CA THR A 73 13.81 -12.24 7.64
C THR A 73 13.60 -10.76 7.99
N LEU A 74 14.62 -9.91 7.87
CA LEU A 74 14.48 -8.47 8.07
C LEU A 74 13.73 -7.80 6.91
N GLU A 75 13.96 -8.23 5.66
CA GLU A 75 13.16 -7.79 4.51
C GLU A 75 11.70 -8.22 4.62
N CYS A 76 11.44 -9.47 5.05
CA CYS A 76 10.07 -9.91 5.32
C CYS A 76 9.40 -9.04 6.40
N TYR A 77 10.12 -8.74 7.49
CA TYR A 77 9.62 -7.87 8.56
C TYR A 77 9.32 -6.46 8.05
N VAL A 78 10.25 -5.86 7.30
CA VAL A 78 10.08 -4.52 6.72
C VAL A 78 8.87 -4.48 5.79
N LEU A 79 8.70 -5.48 4.92
CA LEU A 79 7.58 -5.53 3.99
C LEU A 79 6.25 -5.69 4.71
N VAL A 80 6.15 -6.61 5.68
CA VAL A 80 4.91 -6.82 6.46
C VAL A 80 4.55 -5.56 7.25
N MET A 81 5.52 -4.96 7.95
CA MET A 81 5.30 -3.71 8.68
C MET A 81 4.88 -2.57 7.74
N ALA A 82 5.49 -2.46 6.56
CA ALA A 82 5.10 -1.45 5.58
C ALA A 82 3.68 -1.70 5.04
N CYS A 83 3.27 -2.95 4.79
CA CYS A 83 1.89 -3.26 4.37
C CYS A 83 0.86 -2.76 5.38
N TYR A 84 1.10 -2.94 6.68
CA TYR A 84 0.20 -2.43 7.70
C TYR A 84 0.27 -0.90 7.91
N LEU A 85 1.41 -0.27 7.64
CA LEU A 85 1.64 1.13 8.00
C LEU A 85 1.65 2.09 6.81
N HIS A 86 1.54 1.62 5.56
CA HIS A 86 1.65 2.47 4.37
C HIS A 86 0.64 3.61 4.34
N ASP A 87 -0.56 3.37 4.87
CA ASP A 87 -1.70 4.29 4.88
C ASP A 87 -1.99 4.93 6.24
N VAL A 88 -1.13 4.73 7.24
CA VAL A 88 -1.36 5.28 8.59
C VAL A 88 -1.47 6.83 8.59
N GLY A 89 -0.89 7.49 7.59
CA GLY A 89 -1.00 8.92 7.31
C GLY A 89 -2.42 9.41 7.01
N MET A 90 -3.30 8.54 6.50
CA MET A 90 -4.72 8.87 6.26
C MET A 90 -5.47 9.08 7.56
N GLY A 91 -5.08 8.36 8.62
CA GLY A 91 -5.63 8.49 9.97
C GLY A 91 -4.89 9.53 10.82
N ILE A 92 -4.30 10.57 10.26
CA ILE A 92 -3.55 11.54 11.07
C ILE A 92 -4.46 12.37 11.99
N SER A 93 -4.06 12.58 13.25
CA SER A 93 -4.77 13.52 14.14
C SER A 93 -4.53 14.97 13.72
N ARG A 94 -5.52 15.86 13.93
CA ARG A 94 -5.37 17.30 13.62
C ARG A 94 -4.12 17.93 14.25
N LYS A 95 -3.83 17.59 15.50
CA LYS A 95 -2.64 18.09 16.22
C LYS A 95 -1.34 17.68 15.52
N ASP A 96 -1.30 16.47 14.98
CA ASP A 96 -0.12 15.97 14.28
C ASP A 96 -0.03 16.57 12.88
N PHE A 97 -1.17 16.73 12.21
CA PHE A 97 -1.27 17.38 10.92
C PHE A 97 -0.75 18.82 10.96
N GLU A 98 -1.17 19.64 11.93
CA GLU A 98 -0.72 21.03 12.11
C GLU A 98 0.82 21.17 12.29
N VAL A 99 1.47 20.12 12.80
CA VAL A 99 2.93 20.07 12.96
C VAL A 99 3.59 19.58 11.66
N PHE A 100 3.06 18.53 11.07
CA PHE A 100 3.65 17.86 9.91
C PHE A 100 3.42 18.61 8.60
N GLU A 101 2.33 19.36 8.46
CA GLU A 101 2.07 20.23 7.32
C GLU A 101 3.23 21.21 7.11
N LYS A 102 3.71 21.85 8.19
CA LYS A 102 4.88 22.74 8.15
C LYS A 102 6.17 22.02 7.77
N GLU A 103 6.32 20.76 8.19
CA GLU A 103 7.47 19.95 7.79
C GLU A 103 7.42 19.63 6.28
N LEU A 104 6.24 19.30 5.74
CA LEU A 104 6.04 19.05 4.31
C LEU A 104 6.25 20.31 3.46
N GLU A 105 5.80 21.48 3.93
CA GLU A 105 6.10 22.78 3.31
C GLU A 105 7.61 23.03 3.27
N SER A 106 8.31 22.80 4.38
CA SER A 106 9.76 23.02 4.47
C SER A 106 10.58 22.12 3.52
N LYS A 107 10.05 20.93 3.19
CA LYS A 107 10.66 20.00 2.23
C LYS A 107 10.28 20.31 0.78
N GLY A 108 9.42 21.29 0.54
CA GLY A 108 8.91 21.64 -0.78
C GLY A 108 7.91 20.63 -1.35
N THR A 109 7.43 19.69 -0.53
CA THR A 109 6.46 18.67 -0.94
C THR A 109 5.04 19.25 -1.03
N LEU A 110 4.77 20.29 -0.24
CA LEU A 110 3.57 21.13 -0.35
C LEU A 110 3.94 22.50 -0.91
N LYS A 111 3.29 22.90 -2.01
CA LYS A 111 3.34 24.29 -2.49
C LYS A 111 2.38 25.11 -1.64
N GLU A 112 2.81 26.30 -1.19
CA GLU A 112 1.98 27.24 -0.44
C GLU A 112 0.60 27.38 -1.12
N SER A 113 -0.45 26.88 -0.48
CA SER A 113 -1.80 26.98 -1.01
C SER A 113 -2.77 27.39 0.08
N HIS A 114 -3.12 28.68 0.04
CA HIS A 114 -4.01 29.33 1.00
C HIS A 114 -5.51 28.96 0.80
N SER A 115 -5.83 27.80 0.20
CA SER A 115 -7.23 27.42 -0.06
C SER A 115 -7.52 25.91 -0.23
N VAL A 116 -6.68 24.99 0.24
CA VAL A 116 -6.96 23.54 0.11
C VAL A 116 -7.61 23.01 1.38
N ASN A 117 -8.65 22.19 1.22
CA ASN A 117 -9.28 21.46 2.32
C ASN A 117 -8.26 20.48 2.95
N GLU A 118 -8.11 20.48 4.28
CA GLU A 118 -7.19 19.60 5.04
C GLU A 118 -7.29 18.14 4.57
N ALA A 119 -8.50 17.66 4.33
CA ALA A 119 -8.77 16.28 3.91
C ALA A 119 -8.15 15.94 2.54
N GLN A 120 -8.10 16.92 1.63
CA GLN A 120 -7.44 16.77 0.32
C GLN A 120 -5.92 16.77 0.47
N ILE A 121 -5.36 17.60 1.35
CA ILE A 121 -3.92 17.60 1.63
C ILE A 121 -3.51 16.25 2.21
N ILE A 122 -4.24 15.74 3.20
CA ILE A 122 -4.00 14.43 3.81
C ILE A 122 -4.00 13.36 2.73
N ARG A 123 -5.04 13.28 1.89
CA ARG A 123 -5.12 12.28 0.81
C ARG A 123 -3.99 12.41 -0.22
N GLU A 124 -3.58 13.63 -0.51
CA GLU A 124 -2.52 13.89 -1.48
C GLU A 124 -1.14 13.53 -0.92
N GLN A 125 -0.92 13.71 0.38
CA GLN A 125 0.38 13.55 1.05
C GLN A 125 0.45 12.35 1.98
N HIS A 126 -0.54 11.45 2.00
CA HIS A 126 -0.61 10.41 3.03
C HIS A 126 0.61 9.49 3.05
N ASN A 127 1.23 9.21 1.92
CA ASN A 127 2.46 8.42 1.87
C ASN A 127 3.58 9.09 2.68
N GLU A 128 3.73 10.41 2.55
CA GLU A 128 4.69 11.20 3.33
C GLU A 128 4.30 11.33 4.80
N LEU A 129 3.02 11.58 5.07
CA LEU A 129 2.48 11.64 6.43
C LEU A 129 2.64 10.30 7.15
N SER A 130 2.45 9.17 6.47
CA SER A 130 2.72 7.83 7.00
C SER A 130 4.16 7.71 7.45
N GLY A 131 5.11 8.16 6.63
CA GLY A 131 6.53 8.20 7.02
C GLY A 131 6.78 9.01 8.29
N LEU A 132 6.12 10.17 8.44
CA LEU A 132 6.24 11.02 9.63
C LEU A 132 5.60 10.39 10.88
N ILE A 133 4.43 9.75 10.74
CA ILE A 133 3.75 9.02 11.81
C ILE A 133 4.59 7.82 12.26
N ILE A 134 5.06 6.99 11.32
CA ILE A 134 5.93 5.83 11.62
C ILE A 134 7.17 6.29 12.39
N LYS A 135 7.79 7.39 11.95
CA LYS A 135 8.96 7.96 12.65
C LYS A 135 8.63 8.40 14.07
N LYS A 136 7.56 9.18 14.23
CA LYS A 136 7.13 9.74 15.52
C LYS A 136 6.73 8.65 16.52
N TYR A 137 5.99 7.65 16.06
CA TYR A 137 5.43 6.57 16.88
C TYR A 137 6.22 5.26 16.78
N SER A 138 7.43 5.29 16.24
CA SER A 138 8.31 4.11 16.07
C SER A 138 8.46 3.26 17.34
N LYS A 139 8.54 3.90 18.51
CA LYS A 139 8.59 3.20 19.80
C LYS A 139 7.29 2.48 20.17
N LEU A 140 6.13 3.02 19.77
CA LEU A 140 4.84 2.38 19.98
C LEU A 140 4.64 1.19 19.04
N PHE A 141 5.14 1.29 17.81
CA PHE A 141 5.21 0.19 16.84
C PHE A 141 6.39 -0.77 17.09
N ASP A 142 7.00 -0.74 18.29
CA ASP A 142 8.13 -1.58 18.69
C ASP A 142 9.24 -1.74 17.61
N ILE A 143 9.53 -0.66 16.87
CA ILE A 143 10.59 -0.61 15.86
C ILE A 143 11.92 -0.38 16.59
N PHE A 144 12.80 -1.37 16.51
CA PHE A 144 13.92 -1.55 17.43
C PHE A 144 15.19 -0.77 17.08
N ASP A 145 15.35 -0.33 15.83
CA ASP A 145 16.50 0.50 15.43
C ASP A 145 16.18 1.46 14.27
N LYS A 146 17.12 2.37 14.03
CA LYS A 146 16.97 3.46 13.05
C LYS A 146 17.03 2.96 11.60
N ASP A 147 17.81 1.92 11.31
CA ASP A 147 17.98 1.42 9.95
C ASP A 147 16.70 0.70 9.52
N THR A 148 16.14 -0.11 10.41
CA THR A 148 14.85 -0.79 10.21
C THR A 148 13.71 0.22 10.12
N MET A 149 13.70 1.26 10.97
CA MET A 149 12.73 2.35 10.89
C MET A 149 12.81 3.07 9.55
N PHE A 150 14.02 3.42 9.09
CA PHE A 150 14.21 4.05 7.79
C PHE A 150 13.70 3.15 6.65
N ALA A 151 14.04 1.86 6.67
CA ALA A 151 13.58 0.91 5.66
C ALA A 151 12.04 0.82 5.62
N ILE A 152 11.37 0.68 6.77
CA ILE A 152 9.90 0.65 6.86
C ILE A 152 9.31 1.94 6.31
N ILE A 153 9.86 3.10 6.70
CA ILE A 153 9.39 4.41 6.22
C ILE A 153 9.52 4.51 4.70
N GLN A 154 10.66 4.11 4.14
CA GLN A 154 10.86 4.21 2.69
C GLN A 154 9.93 3.25 1.94
N VAL A 155 9.83 2.00 2.35
CA VAL A 155 8.91 1.04 1.70
C VAL A 155 7.46 1.51 1.81
N ALA A 156 7.03 2.00 2.98
CA ALA A 156 5.71 2.58 3.18
C ALA A 156 5.48 3.81 2.29
N ARG A 157 6.37 4.82 2.30
CA ARG A 157 6.28 6.01 1.42
C ARG A 157 6.27 5.62 -0.07
N GLY A 158 6.98 4.55 -0.39
CA GLY A 158 7.15 3.99 -1.71
C GLY A 158 5.88 3.46 -2.36
N HIS A 159 4.77 3.27 -1.65
CA HIS A 159 3.53 2.84 -2.29
C HIS A 159 2.97 3.91 -3.26
N ARG A 160 3.34 5.19 -3.14
CA ARG A 160 2.87 6.27 -4.04
C ARG A 160 3.92 7.34 -4.36
N LYS A 161 3.83 7.89 -5.58
CA LYS A 161 4.41 9.17 -6.08
C LYS A 161 5.92 9.39 -6.02
N THR A 162 6.65 8.63 -5.21
CA THR A 162 8.10 8.72 -5.07
C THR A 162 8.80 7.99 -6.20
N ASP A 163 10.04 8.39 -6.49
CA ASP A 163 10.86 7.70 -7.48
C ASP A 163 11.69 6.59 -6.79
N LEU A 164 11.23 5.35 -6.91
CA LEU A 164 11.91 4.16 -6.43
C LEU A 164 13.25 3.88 -7.14
N LEU A 165 13.52 4.55 -8.27
CA LEU A 165 14.82 4.49 -8.95
C LEU A 165 15.84 5.49 -8.37
N ASP A 166 15.43 6.43 -7.53
CA ASP A 166 16.35 7.31 -6.81
C ASP A 166 17.17 6.49 -5.80
N GLU A 167 18.48 6.38 -6.03
CA GLU A 167 19.40 5.62 -5.18
C GLU A 167 19.64 6.26 -3.80
N PHE A 168 19.45 7.57 -3.69
CA PHE A 168 19.58 8.29 -2.42
C PHE A 168 18.34 8.14 -1.57
N GLU A 169 17.16 8.23 -2.20
CA GLU A 169 15.90 8.08 -1.48
C GLU A 169 15.58 6.60 -1.19
N TYR A 170 15.80 5.70 -2.14
CA TYR A 170 15.54 4.25 -2.00
C TYR A 170 16.83 3.44 -2.12
N PRO A 171 17.74 3.48 -1.13
CA PRO A 171 18.98 2.71 -1.17
C PRO A 171 18.73 1.23 -0.85
N ASN A 172 19.53 0.35 -1.44
CA ASN A 172 19.70 -1.01 -0.91
C ASN A 172 20.56 -0.91 0.36
N MET A 173 19.93 -1.07 1.53
CA MET A 173 20.59 -0.80 2.81
C MET A 173 21.45 -1.98 3.24
N GLN A 174 22.71 -1.70 3.59
CA GLN A 174 23.58 -2.67 4.24
C GLN A 174 23.33 -2.61 5.74
N THR A 175 22.80 -3.70 6.32
CA THR A 175 22.61 -3.80 7.78
C THR A 175 23.47 -4.92 8.35
N LYS A 176 23.61 -4.95 9.67
CA LYS A 176 24.25 -6.06 10.39
C LYS A 176 23.57 -7.42 10.15
N ASN A 177 22.31 -7.42 9.73
CA ASN A 177 21.47 -8.61 9.56
C ASN A 177 21.22 -8.97 8.08
N GLY A 178 21.94 -8.31 7.15
CA GLY A 178 21.79 -8.52 5.71
C GLY A 178 21.42 -7.25 4.95
N VAL A 179 21.12 -7.42 3.66
CA VAL A 179 20.74 -6.32 2.77
C VAL A 179 19.22 -6.13 2.83
N ILE A 180 18.76 -4.90 2.95
CA ILE A 180 17.34 -4.58 2.74
C ILE A 180 17.19 -3.91 1.38
N ARG A 181 16.56 -4.59 0.43
CA ARG A 181 16.30 -4.07 -0.91
C ARG A 181 15.08 -3.15 -0.93
N THR A 182 15.19 -1.98 -0.28
CA THR A 182 14.08 -1.02 -0.15
C THR A 182 13.37 -0.67 -1.47
N PRO A 183 14.04 -0.45 -2.63
CA PRO A 183 13.33 -0.17 -3.88
C PRO A 183 12.49 -1.37 -4.36
N TYR A 184 12.98 -2.60 -4.19
CA TYR A 184 12.24 -3.80 -4.57
C TYR A 184 11.01 -4.01 -3.66
N LEU A 185 11.18 -3.91 -2.34
CA LEU A 185 10.07 -4.04 -1.40
C LEU A 185 9.02 -2.94 -1.62
N ALA A 186 9.45 -1.71 -1.93
CA ALA A 186 8.57 -0.60 -2.28
C ALA A 186 7.82 -0.85 -3.60
N ALA A 187 8.45 -1.49 -4.60
CA ALA A 187 7.79 -1.86 -5.84
C ALA A 187 6.72 -2.93 -5.64
N VAL A 188 6.97 -3.91 -4.76
CA VAL A 188 5.99 -4.94 -4.40
C VAL A 188 4.76 -4.31 -3.76
N ILE A 189 4.92 -3.47 -2.73
CA ILE A 189 3.76 -2.84 -2.06
C ILE A 189 3.04 -1.84 -2.97
N ARG A 190 3.76 -1.08 -3.81
CA ARG A 190 3.16 -0.16 -4.79
C ARG A 190 2.26 -0.90 -5.77
N LEU A 191 2.70 -2.05 -6.27
CA LEU A 191 1.89 -2.85 -7.17
C LEU A 191 0.73 -3.53 -6.42
N ALA A 192 0.97 -4.08 -5.23
CA ALA A 192 -0.05 -4.73 -4.42
C ALA A 192 -1.21 -3.79 -4.07
N ASP A 193 -0.89 -2.56 -3.64
CA ASP A 193 -1.88 -1.51 -3.35
C ASP A 193 -2.62 -1.07 -4.61
N GLU A 194 -1.92 -0.90 -5.74
CA GLU A 194 -2.55 -0.49 -7.01
C GLU A 194 -3.50 -1.54 -7.58
N ILE A 195 -3.29 -2.84 -7.30
CA ILE A 195 -4.18 -3.91 -7.75
C ILE A 195 -5.25 -4.30 -6.74
N ASP A 196 -5.22 -3.74 -5.53
CA ASP A 196 -6.31 -3.85 -4.57
C ASP A 196 -7.48 -2.93 -4.95
N VAL A 197 -7.98 -3.14 -6.16
CA VAL A 197 -9.14 -2.45 -6.73
C VAL A 197 -10.41 -3.29 -6.57
N ALA A 198 -10.23 -4.57 -6.21
CA ALA A 198 -11.29 -5.56 -6.06
C ALA A 198 -11.77 -5.63 -4.61
N SER A 199 -12.24 -4.51 -4.07
CA SER A 199 -12.82 -4.50 -2.72
C SER A 199 -13.92 -3.44 -2.63
N ASN A 200 -15.16 -3.92 -2.78
CA ASN A 200 -16.12 -3.80 -1.69
C ASN A 200 -17.34 -4.68 -1.97
N ARG A 201 -17.48 -5.78 -1.23
CA ARG A 201 -18.74 -6.55 -1.18
C ARG A 201 -19.83 -5.82 -0.40
N ASN A 202 -19.51 -4.68 0.22
CA ASN A 202 -20.49 -3.88 0.94
C ASN A 202 -20.23 -2.36 0.82
N PRO A 203 -20.35 -1.78 -0.38
CA PRO A 203 -20.18 -0.36 -0.57
C PRO A 203 -21.23 0.48 0.19
N GLU A 204 -22.39 -0.11 0.49
CA GLU A 204 -23.48 0.54 1.26
C GLU A 204 -23.11 0.87 2.71
N LEU A 205 -22.07 0.24 3.26
CA LEU A 205 -21.61 0.47 4.64
C LEU A 205 -20.53 1.55 4.75
N LEU A 206 -19.83 1.83 3.64
CA LEU A 206 -18.69 2.75 3.58
C LEU A 206 -19.00 4.03 2.82
N PHE A 207 -19.94 3.99 1.88
CA PHE A 207 -20.43 5.15 1.17
C PHE A 207 -21.89 5.38 1.52
N ASP A 208 -22.19 6.55 2.10
CA ASP A 208 -23.54 7.06 2.04
C ASP A 208 -23.85 7.40 0.57
N LEU A 209 -24.42 6.42 -0.14
CA LEU A 209 -24.79 6.53 -1.56
C LEU A 209 -25.69 7.75 -1.82
N SER A 210 -26.36 8.27 -0.78
CA SER A 210 -27.17 9.49 -0.90
C SER A 210 -26.35 10.78 -1.09
N ASN A 211 -25.03 10.74 -0.82
CA ASN A 211 -24.11 11.87 -0.99
C ASN A 211 -23.35 11.88 -2.34
N LEU A 212 -23.43 10.80 -3.13
CA LEU A 212 -22.81 10.73 -4.47
C LEU A 212 -23.59 11.58 -5.48
N THR A 213 -23.36 12.89 -5.45
CA THR A 213 -24.05 13.85 -6.32
C THR A 213 -23.25 14.22 -7.57
N ASN A 214 -21.94 13.96 -7.57
CA ASN A 214 -21.04 14.28 -8.68
C ASN A 214 -20.84 13.05 -9.58
N GLN A 215 -20.94 13.25 -10.90
CA GLN A 215 -20.79 12.19 -11.89
C GLN A 215 -19.43 11.46 -11.79
N LYS A 216 -18.35 12.16 -11.43
CA LYS A 216 -17.02 11.53 -11.27
C LYS A 216 -17.00 10.47 -10.18
N ASP A 217 -17.67 10.72 -9.06
CA ASP A 217 -17.68 9.80 -7.92
C ASP A 217 -18.60 8.61 -8.20
N ILE A 218 -19.72 8.85 -8.90
CA ILE A 218 -20.61 7.80 -9.43
C ILE A 218 -19.87 6.89 -10.41
N ASP A 219 -19.09 7.48 -11.35
CA ASP A 219 -18.33 6.74 -12.34
C ASP A 219 -17.20 5.92 -11.71
N ALA A 220 -16.47 6.51 -10.75
CA ALA A 220 -15.43 5.80 -10.00
C ALA A 220 -16.04 4.62 -9.23
N PHE A 221 -17.12 4.86 -8.50
CA PHE A 221 -17.83 3.85 -7.74
C PHE A 221 -18.36 2.71 -8.63
N GLY A 222 -19.03 3.04 -9.73
CA GLY A 222 -19.55 2.06 -10.68
C GLY A 222 -18.46 1.25 -11.37
N THR A 223 -17.29 1.86 -11.62
CA THR A 223 -16.11 1.16 -12.14
C THR A 223 -15.61 0.12 -11.13
N HIS A 224 -15.44 0.50 -9.86
CA HIS A 224 -15.04 -0.45 -8.81
C HIS A 224 -16.05 -1.58 -8.59
N GLN A 225 -17.36 -1.27 -8.58
CA GLN A 225 -18.41 -2.30 -8.47
C GLN A 225 -18.44 -3.29 -9.64
N SER A 226 -17.89 -2.88 -10.79
CA SER A 226 -17.79 -3.74 -11.96
C SER A 226 -16.66 -4.76 -11.85
N ILE A 227 -15.72 -4.58 -10.92
CA ILE A 227 -14.61 -5.50 -10.68
C ILE A 227 -15.09 -6.58 -9.70
N ARG A 228 -15.04 -7.85 -10.13
CA ARG A 228 -15.46 -9.00 -9.32
C ARG A 228 -14.31 -9.59 -8.53
N SER A 229 -13.13 -9.66 -9.14
CA SER A 229 -11.91 -10.12 -8.50
C SER A 229 -10.68 -9.69 -9.32
N VAL A 230 -9.54 -9.66 -8.65
CA VAL A 230 -8.22 -9.56 -9.27
C VAL A 230 -7.47 -10.85 -8.96
N GLU A 231 -6.95 -11.51 -10.00
CA GLU A 231 -6.15 -12.73 -9.85
C GLU A 231 -4.72 -12.51 -10.35
N VAL A 232 -3.74 -12.67 -9.45
CA VAL A 232 -2.33 -12.62 -9.80
C VAL A 232 -1.93 -14.00 -10.35
N ARG A 233 -1.73 -14.08 -11.68
CA ARG A 233 -1.28 -15.30 -12.38
C ARG A 233 0.25 -15.30 -12.47
N SER A 234 0.82 -16.40 -12.98
CA SER A 234 2.28 -16.52 -13.14
C SER A 234 2.89 -15.51 -14.11
N ASP A 235 2.17 -15.13 -15.18
CA ASP A 235 2.65 -14.27 -16.27
C ASP A 235 1.86 -12.97 -16.43
N HIS A 236 0.72 -12.81 -15.76
CA HIS A 236 -0.13 -11.62 -15.88
C HIS A 236 -0.99 -11.39 -14.64
N ILE A 237 -1.59 -10.21 -14.54
CA ILE A 237 -2.65 -9.89 -13.58
C ILE A 237 -3.97 -9.93 -14.35
N GLU A 238 -4.96 -10.66 -13.82
CA GLU A 238 -6.27 -10.82 -14.46
C GLU A 238 -7.33 -10.03 -13.67
N LEU A 239 -7.94 -9.04 -14.32
CA LEU A 239 -9.09 -8.29 -13.83
C LEU A 239 -10.37 -8.97 -14.32
N ILE A 240 -11.09 -9.62 -13.42
CA ILE A 240 -12.36 -10.25 -13.72
C ILE A 240 -13.46 -9.24 -13.48
N VAL A 241 -14.23 -8.92 -14.53
CA VAL A 241 -15.19 -7.82 -14.52
C VAL A 241 -16.57 -8.26 -14.99
N SER A 242 -17.59 -7.56 -14.50
CA SER A 242 -18.99 -7.72 -14.88
C SER A 242 -19.65 -6.34 -14.79
N PRO A 243 -19.43 -5.48 -15.81
CA PRO A 243 -19.95 -4.12 -15.82
C PRO A 243 -21.47 -4.12 -15.91
N THR A 244 -22.12 -3.38 -15.01
CA THR A 244 -23.58 -3.25 -14.97
C THR A 244 -24.11 -2.32 -16.06
N GLU A 245 -23.27 -1.42 -16.58
CA GLU A 245 -23.61 -0.48 -17.65
C GLU A 245 -22.48 -0.34 -18.67
N PRO A 246 -22.80 -0.14 -19.98
CA PRO A 246 -21.79 0.03 -21.03
C PRO A 246 -20.80 1.18 -20.77
N ARG A 247 -21.21 2.22 -20.04
CA ARG A 247 -20.36 3.38 -19.72
C ARG A 247 -19.16 3.02 -18.84
N PHE A 248 -19.21 1.93 -18.07
CA PHE A 248 -18.10 1.52 -17.20
C PHE A 248 -16.98 0.81 -17.96
N VAL A 249 -17.26 0.21 -19.12
CA VAL A 249 -16.23 -0.49 -19.94
C VAL A 249 -15.00 0.38 -20.22
N PRO A 250 -15.12 1.60 -20.78
CA PRO A 250 -13.94 2.45 -21.00
C PRO A 250 -13.25 2.90 -19.70
N LEU A 251 -13.98 2.99 -18.58
CA LEU A 251 -13.40 3.36 -17.29
C LEU A 251 -12.59 2.21 -16.67
N ILE A 252 -13.08 0.98 -16.82
CA ILE A 252 -12.34 -0.23 -16.47
C ILE A 252 -11.06 -0.33 -17.31
N GLU A 253 -11.12 -0.01 -18.61
CA GLU A 253 -9.91 0.00 -19.44
C GLU A 253 -8.90 1.05 -18.98
N ASN A 254 -9.36 2.26 -18.61
CA ASN A 254 -8.49 3.28 -18.05
C ASN A 254 -7.83 2.83 -16.74
N LEU A 255 -8.59 2.12 -15.88
CA LEU A 255 -8.06 1.54 -14.65
C LEU A 255 -7.00 0.48 -14.96
N ALA A 256 -7.30 -0.46 -15.86
CA ALA A 256 -6.36 -1.48 -16.28
C ALA A 256 -5.08 -0.87 -16.85
N GLU A 257 -5.18 0.18 -17.66
CA GLU A 257 -4.04 0.89 -18.21
C GLU A 257 -3.19 1.57 -17.13
N LYS A 258 -3.82 2.17 -16.12
CA LYS A 258 -3.11 2.70 -14.94
C LYS A 258 -2.32 1.58 -14.23
N ILE A 259 -2.95 0.42 -14.01
CA ILE A 259 -2.29 -0.73 -13.40
C ILE A 259 -1.12 -1.23 -14.28
N ARG A 260 -1.28 -1.28 -15.62
CA ARG A 260 -0.20 -1.67 -16.55
C ARG A 260 1.00 -0.73 -16.43
N GLN A 261 0.77 0.58 -16.32
CA GLN A 261 1.83 1.56 -16.14
C GLN A 261 2.57 1.37 -14.81
N THR A 262 1.83 1.16 -13.72
CA THR A 262 2.42 0.85 -12.40
C THR A 262 3.19 -0.47 -12.43
N LEU A 263 2.65 -1.52 -13.06
CA LEU A 263 3.31 -2.80 -13.25
C LEU A 263 4.62 -2.65 -14.02
N ALA A 264 4.61 -1.95 -15.15
CA ALA A 264 5.80 -1.70 -15.96
C ALA A 264 6.88 -0.96 -15.16
N TYR A 265 6.49 0.06 -14.39
CA TYR A 265 7.41 0.78 -13.51
C TYR A 265 7.99 -0.12 -12.41
N CYS A 266 7.15 -0.89 -11.72
CA CYS A 266 7.59 -1.76 -10.62
C CYS A 266 8.51 -2.89 -11.13
N ARG A 267 8.24 -3.42 -12.34
CA ARG A 267 9.15 -4.38 -13.01
C ARG A 267 10.50 -3.77 -13.32
N ASP A 268 10.54 -2.55 -13.85
CA ASP A 268 11.79 -1.85 -14.16
C ASP A 268 12.62 -1.60 -12.89
N VAL A 269 11.97 -1.19 -11.80
CA VAL A 269 12.61 -1.04 -10.48
C VAL A 269 13.17 -2.37 -10.00
N ALA A 270 12.38 -3.45 -10.01
CA ALA A 270 12.83 -4.77 -9.58
C ALA A 270 14.06 -5.24 -10.36
N GLN A 271 14.03 -5.12 -11.69
CA GLN A 271 15.11 -5.54 -12.59
C GLN A 271 16.38 -4.70 -12.43
N LYS A 272 16.26 -3.38 -12.25
CA LYS A 272 17.42 -2.48 -12.13
C LYS A 272 18.03 -2.47 -10.74
N ARG A 273 17.24 -2.71 -9.70
CA ARG A 273 17.62 -2.46 -8.30
C ARG A 273 17.72 -3.73 -7.45
N SER A 274 17.44 -4.91 -8.01
CA SER A 274 17.60 -6.19 -7.33
C SER A 274 17.93 -7.34 -8.29
N ASP A 275 18.26 -8.50 -7.73
CA ASP A 275 18.36 -9.79 -8.42
C ASP A 275 17.00 -10.51 -8.55
N LEU A 276 15.93 -9.88 -8.07
CA LEU A 276 14.56 -10.38 -8.09
C LEU A 276 13.76 -9.72 -9.21
N CYS A 277 12.57 -10.26 -9.47
CA CYS A 277 11.68 -9.74 -10.51
C CYS A 277 10.23 -9.69 -10.02
N ILE A 278 9.40 -8.98 -10.78
CA ILE A 278 7.95 -9.13 -10.74
C ILE A 278 7.60 -9.87 -12.02
N TYR A 279 7.05 -11.08 -11.91
CA TYR A 279 6.89 -11.98 -13.06
C TYR A 279 5.80 -11.53 -14.03
N GLN A 280 4.73 -10.92 -13.53
CA GLN A 280 3.57 -10.54 -14.32
C GLN A 280 3.95 -9.50 -15.36
N GLU A 281 3.66 -9.75 -16.64
CA GLU A 281 4.09 -8.92 -17.77
C GLU A 281 2.99 -7.98 -18.28
N ASP A 282 1.73 -8.28 -17.98
CA ASP A 282 0.57 -7.57 -18.50
C ASP A 282 -0.62 -7.61 -17.52
N VAL A 283 -1.61 -6.75 -17.76
CA VAL A 283 -2.92 -6.73 -17.09
C VAL A 283 -4.00 -7.03 -18.12
N ARG A 284 -4.70 -8.15 -17.94
CA ARG A 284 -5.76 -8.62 -18.84
C ARG A 284 -7.12 -8.43 -18.19
N ILE A 285 -8.12 -8.11 -18.99
CA ILE A 285 -9.51 -7.98 -18.54
C ILE A 285 -10.30 -9.18 -19.08
N THR A 286 -10.99 -9.87 -18.18
CA THR A 286 -11.87 -10.99 -18.49
C THR A 286 -13.30 -10.61 -18.08
N THR A 287 -14.21 -10.52 -19.05
CA THR A 287 -15.62 -10.23 -18.80
C THR A 287 -16.40 -11.51 -18.52
N MET A 288 -17.19 -11.53 -17.44
CA MET A 288 -18.15 -12.59 -17.10
C MET A 288 -19.51 -12.41 -17.76
#